data_AF-A0A482UUQ1-F1
#
_entry.id   AF-A0A482UUQ1-F1
#
_cell.length_a   1.000
_cell.length_b   1.000
_cell.length_c   1.000
_cell.angle_alpha   90.00
_cell.angle_beta   90.00
_cell.angle_gamma   90.00
#
_symmetry.space_group_name_H-M   'P 1'
#
loop_
_entity.id
_entity.type
_entity.pdbx_description
1 polymer ?
#
loop_
_entity_poly.entity_id
_entity_poly.type
_entity_poly.pdbx_seq_one_letter_code
_entity_poly.pdbx_strand_id
1 'polypeptide(L)'
;MSAAFAAIGLFAAWWVHSRTNNIELASGIFFFFTMEFLQAIQYYFIAPDLKDGECASNAIEDRPIHPCDTYINKVLTLLGFLHICLQPYFCHVINASLTKSCKYKGKN
;
A
#
# COMPACT_ATOMS: atom_id res chain seq x y z
N MET A 1 15.26 -1.33 -1.11
CA MET A 1 14.52 -2.59 -1.31
C MET A 1 13.08 -2.34 -1.75
N SER A 2 12.29 -1.49 -1.08
CA SER A 2 10.87 -1.25 -1.41
C SER A 2 10.58 -0.51 -2.75
N ALA A 3 11.38 0.50 -3.12
CA ALA A 3 11.17 1.23 -4.39
C ALA A 3 11.27 0.36 -5.66
N ALA A 4 12.10 -0.70 -5.62
CA ALA A 4 12.23 -1.64 -6.74
C ALA A 4 10.97 -2.53 -6.87
N PHE A 5 10.42 -3.01 -5.75
CA PHE A 5 9.15 -3.75 -5.76
C PHE A 5 7.97 -2.88 -6.19
N ALA A 6 7.98 -1.60 -5.81
CA ALA A 6 7.00 -0.63 -6.30
C ALA A 6 7.09 -0.47 -7.83
N ALA A 7 8.29 -0.29 -8.40
CA ALA A 7 8.45 -0.20 -9.86
C ALA A 7 7.93 -1.45 -10.60
N ILE A 8 8.21 -2.64 -10.06
CA ILE A 8 7.71 -3.91 -10.61
C ILE A 8 6.19 -4.00 -10.48
N GLY A 9 5.61 -3.59 -9.35
CA GLY A 9 4.17 -3.57 -9.13
C GLY A 9 3.43 -2.65 -10.11
N LEU A 10 3.98 -1.45 -10.38
CA LEU A 10 3.42 -0.51 -11.33
C LEU A 10 3.52 -1.03 -12.77
N PHE A 11 4.66 -1.63 -13.14
CA PHE A 11 4.82 -2.28 -14.43
C PHE A 11 3.84 -3.46 -14.61
N ALA A 12 3.68 -4.30 -13.58
CA ALA A 12 2.74 -5.42 -13.59
C ALA A 12 1.28 -4.95 -13.71
N ALA A 13 0.88 -3.90 -12.98
CA ALA A 13 -0.46 -3.31 -13.09
C ALA A 13 -0.73 -2.79 -14.50
N TRP A 14 0.23 -2.06 -15.08
CA TRP A 14 0.14 -1.55 -16.45
C TRP A 14 0.08 -2.66 -17.50
N TRP A 15 0.91 -3.69 -17.36
CA TRP A 15 0.94 -4.84 -18.26
C TRP A 15 -0.37 -5.64 -18.23
N VAL A 16 -0.90 -5.91 -17.03
CA VAL A 16 -2.18 -6.60 -16.83
C VAL A 16 -3.33 -5.79 -17.41
N HIS A 17 -3.37 -4.49 -17.14
CA HIS A 17 -4.37 -3.59 -17.71
C HIS A 17 -4.35 -3.60 -19.24
N SER A 18 -3.16 -3.49 -19.84
CA SER A 18 -2.97 -3.48 -21.29
C SER A 18 -3.34 -4.80 -21.97
N ARG A 19 -3.28 -5.93 -21.26
CA ARG A 19 -3.53 -7.28 -21.82
C ARG A 19 -4.91 -7.84 -21.54
N THR A 20 -5.53 -7.51 -20.40
CA THR A 20 -6.74 -8.20 -19.95
C THR A 20 -7.99 -7.32 -19.88
N ASN A 21 -7.90 -5.99 -20.07
CA ASN A 21 -9.03 -5.04 -19.91
C ASN A 21 -9.81 -5.17 -18.58
N ASN A 22 -9.32 -5.97 -17.62
CA ASN A 22 -9.97 -6.24 -16.36
C ASN A 22 -9.53 -5.20 -15.32
N ILE A 23 -10.34 -4.14 -15.21
CA ILE A 23 -10.09 -3.03 -14.28
C ILE A 23 -10.06 -3.51 -12.82
N GLU A 24 -10.91 -4.47 -12.45
CA GLU A 24 -10.97 -5.03 -11.09
C GLU A 24 -9.60 -5.64 -10.69
N LEU A 25 -9.00 -6.47 -11.54
CA LEU A 25 -7.71 -7.10 -11.28
C LEU A 25 -6.55 -6.06 -11.30
N ALA A 26 -6.55 -5.15 -12.28
CA ALA A 26 -5.55 -4.10 -12.39
C ALA A 26 -5.56 -3.15 -11.18
N SER A 27 -6.75 -2.81 -10.67
CA SER A 27 -6.92 -1.94 -9.50
C SER A 27 -6.34 -2.56 -8.23
N GLY A 28 -6.46 -3.88 -8.05
CA GLY A 28 -5.89 -4.59 -6.91
C GLY A 28 -4.36 -4.66 -6.94
N ILE A 29 -3.77 -4.86 -8.13
CA ILE A 29 -2.31 -4.84 -8.31
C ILE A 29 -1.77 -3.42 -8.09
N PHE A 30 -2.50 -2.40 -8.57
CA PHE A 30 -2.15 -1.00 -8.33
C PHE A 30 -2.24 -0.60 -6.85
N PHE A 31 -3.21 -1.15 -6.11
CA PHE A 31 -3.32 -0.99 -4.67
C PHE A 31 -2.11 -1.61 -3.94
N PHE A 32 -1.69 -2.81 -4.35
CA PHE A 32 -0.48 -3.45 -3.81
C PHE A 32 0.81 -2.64 -4.08
N PHE A 33 0.94 -2.06 -5.28
CA PHE A 33 2.00 -1.09 -5.57
C PHE A 33 2.00 0.09 -4.59
N THR A 34 0.81 0.60 -4.27
CA THR A 34 0.65 1.78 -3.42
C THR A 34 1.15 1.52 -1.99
N MET A 35 1.06 0.28 -1.47
CA MET A 35 1.68 -0.09 -0.18
C MET A 35 3.19 0.12 -0.17
N GLU A 36 3.87 -0.47 -1.15
CA GLU A 36 5.33 -0.40 -1.26
C GLU A 36 5.78 1.04 -1.57
N PHE A 37 5.01 1.78 -2.36
CA PHE A 37 5.28 3.18 -2.63
C PHE A 37 5.18 4.04 -1.36
N LEU A 38 4.14 3.85 -0.54
CA LEU A 38 4.02 4.53 0.75
C LEU A 38 5.17 4.16 1.70
N GLN A 39 5.55 2.88 1.76
CA GLN A 39 6.70 2.45 2.56
C GLN A 39 8.02 3.05 2.06
N ALA A 40 8.21 3.20 0.75
CA ALA A 40 9.38 3.86 0.19
C ALA A 40 9.45 5.36 0.58
N ILE A 41 8.32 6.06 0.56
CA ILE A 41 8.23 7.46 1.00
C ILE A 41 8.47 7.57 2.51
N GLN A 42 7.84 6.70 3.30
CA GLN A 42 8.04 6.66 4.76
C GLN A 42 9.51 6.41 5.10
N TYR A 43 10.17 5.49 4.41
CA TYR A 43 11.60 5.25 4.57
C TYR A 43 12.43 6.48 4.22
N TYR A 44 12.09 7.20 3.16
CA TYR A 44 12.82 8.41 2.75
C TYR A 44 12.68 9.56 3.75
N PHE A 45 11.48 9.76 4.32
CA PHE A 45 11.18 10.89 5.22
C PHE A 45 11.46 10.60 6.70
N ILE A 46 11.31 9.36 7.18
CA ILE A 46 11.43 9.00 8.60
C ILE A 46 12.83 8.47 8.96
N ALA A 47 13.52 7.78 8.04
CA ALA A 47 14.85 7.22 8.33
C ALA A 47 15.97 8.23 8.67
N PRO A 48 16.01 9.48 8.14
CA PRO A 48 17.04 10.44 8.55
C PRO A 48 16.81 10.96 9.98
N ASP A 49 15.57 10.94 10.46
CA ASP A 49 15.16 11.50 11.75
C ASP A 49 15.47 10.56 12.94
N LEU A 50 15.62 9.26 12.67
CA LEU A 50 15.93 8.24 13.69
C LEU A 50 17.40 8.17 14.12
N LYS A 51 18.29 8.97 13.52
CA LYS A 51 19.74 8.91 13.80
C LYS A 51 20.17 9.78 14.99
N ASP A 52 19.34 10.70 15.43
CA ASP A 52 19.62 11.62 16.54
C ASP A 52 18.59 11.46 17.66
N GLY A 53 18.69 10.35 18.40
CA GLY A 53 18.12 10.21 19.75
C GLY A 53 16.60 10.05 19.87
N GLU A 54 16.18 9.10 20.71
CA GLU A 54 14.87 9.06 21.39
C GLU A 54 13.67 9.65 20.61
N CYS A 55 12.95 8.79 19.89
CA CYS A 55 11.72 8.22 20.46
C CYS A 55 10.86 7.47 19.44
N ALA A 56 10.76 6.16 19.65
CA ALA A 56 9.69 5.34 19.11
C ALA A 56 9.03 4.61 20.27
N SER A 57 8.02 5.25 20.88
CA SER A 57 7.03 4.54 21.68
C SER A 57 5.73 5.33 21.71
N ASN A 58 4.63 4.59 21.69
CA ASN A 58 3.27 4.96 22.09
C ASN A 58 2.33 5.41 20.97
N ALA A 59 1.70 4.41 20.34
CA ALA A 59 0.25 4.45 20.29
C ALA A 59 -0.27 4.06 21.69
N ILE A 60 -0.42 5.04 22.58
CA ILE A 60 -1.29 5.13 23.76
C ILE A 60 -1.31 6.62 24.15
N GLU A 61 -2.51 7.12 24.42
CA GLU A 61 -2.85 8.49 24.83
C GLU A 61 -1.87 9.05 25.89
N ASP A 62 -1.34 10.26 25.61
CA ASP A 62 -0.56 11.16 26.48
C ASP A 62 1.00 11.15 26.41
N ARG A 63 1.59 12.35 26.16
CA ARG A 63 3.01 12.80 26.19
C ARG A 63 3.90 12.72 24.91
N PRO A 64 5.03 13.49 24.81
CA PRO A 64 5.25 14.84 24.25
C PRO A 64 5.97 14.85 22.87
N ILE A 65 6.35 16.03 22.37
CA ILE A 65 6.78 16.37 20.99
C ILE A 65 7.99 15.54 20.51
N HIS A 66 7.71 14.57 19.64
CA HIS A 66 8.66 13.72 18.92
C HIS A 66 8.70 14.13 17.45
N PRO A 67 9.66 13.67 16.63
CA PRO A 67 9.73 13.93 15.17
C PRO A 67 8.49 13.54 14.34
N CYS A 68 7.49 12.99 15.01
CA CYS A 68 6.09 12.89 14.63
C CYS A 68 5.38 14.24 14.39
N ASP A 69 5.96 15.41 14.69
CA ASP A 69 5.26 16.70 14.56
C ASP A 69 5.30 17.32 13.14
N THR A 70 6.19 16.82 12.28
CA THR A 70 6.20 17.20 10.86
C THR A 70 4.87 16.78 10.23
N TYR A 71 4.14 17.76 9.69
CA TYR A 71 2.84 17.55 9.04
C TYR A 71 2.86 16.38 8.03
N ILE A 72 3.97 16.25 7.30
CA ILE A 72 4.22 15.18 6.33
C ILE A 72 4.17 13.79 7.00
N ASN A 73 4.80 13.62 8.16
CA ASN A 73 4.85 12.33 8.87
C ASN A 73 3.46 11.93 9.40
N LYS A 74 2.67 12.89 9.90
CA LYS A 74 1.29 12.66 10.36
C LYS A 74 0.38 12.22 9.21
N VAL A 75 0.43 12.93 8.08
CA VAL A 75 -0.37 12.60 6.89
C VAL A 75 0.03 11.22 6.36
N LEU A 76 1.33 10.91 6.30
CA LEU A 76 1.81 9.65 5.77
C LEU A 76 1.46 8.44 6.66
N THR A 77 1.37 8.66 7.97
CA THR A 77 0.88 7.66 8.93
C THR A 77 -0.61 7.42 8.78
N LEU A 78 -1.41 8.48 8.63
CA LEU A 78 -2.85 8.35 8.38
C LEU A 78 -3.16 7.68 7.04
N LEU A 79 -2.39 8.00 5.99
CA LEU A 79 -2.51 7.36 4.68
C LEU A 79 -2.15 5.87 4.75
N GLY A 80 -1.10 5.51 5.51
CA GLY A 80 -0.76 4.11 5.76
C GLY A 80 -1.86 3.36 6.52
N PHE A 81 -2.43 3.99 7.55
CA PHE A 81 -3.55 3.41 8.32
C PHE A 81 -4.80 3.22 7.45
N LEU A 82 -5.19 4.24 6.69
CA LEU A 82 -6.31 4.17 5.76
C LEU A 82 -6.10 3.04 4.73
N HIS A 83 -4.87 2.88 4.24
CA HIS A 83 -4.53 1.80 3.32
C HIS A 83 -4.72 0.42 3.96
N ILE A 84 -4.27 0.21 5.20
CA ILE A 84 -4.49 -1.06 5.92
C ILE A 84 -5.99 -1.34 6.10
N CYS A 85 -6.80 -0.32 6.39
CA CYS A 85 -8.25 -0.48 6.51
C CYS A 85 -8.92 -0.86 5.18
N LEU A 86 -8.41 -0.40 4.04
CA LEU A 86 -8.93 -0.74 2.71
C LEU A 86 -8.40 -2.08 2.18
N GLN A 87 -7.39 -2.66 2.82
CA GLN A 87 -6.79 -3.94 2.45
C GLN A 87 -7.80 -5.11 2.30
N PRO A 88 -8.78 -5.33 3.21
CA PRO A 88 -9.81 -6.36 3.02
C PRO A 88 -10.71 -6.11 1.79
N TYR A 89 -10.98 -4.85 1.46
CA TYR A 89 -11.82 -4.50 0.31
C TYR A 89 -11.13 -4.85 -1.01
N PHE A 90 -9.87 -4.44 -1.21
CA PHE A 90 -9.15 -4.73 -2.45
C PHE A 90 -8.82 -6.22 -2.60
N CYS A 91 -8.53 -6.93 -1.51
CA CYS A 91 -8.41 -8.39 -1.54
C CYS A 91 -9.71 -9.06 -2.01
N HIS A 92 -10.86 -8.58 -1.56
CA HIS A 92 -12.16 -9.08 -2.01
C HIS A 92 -12.40 -8.79 -3.51
N VAL A 93 -12.07 -7.60 -3.99
CA VAL A 93 -12.18 -7.23 -5.41
C VAL A 93 -11.29 -8.11 -6.29
N ILE A 94 -10.04 -8.37 -5.88
CA ILE A 94 -9.14 -9.29 -6.59
C ILE A 94 -9.73 -10.70 -6.62
N ASN A 95 -10.17 -11.24 -5.48
CA ASN A 95 -10.75 -12.58 -5.41
C ASN A 95 -12.04 -12.70 -6.25
N ALA A 96 -12.89 -11.66 -6.27
CA ALA A 96 -14.06 -11.60 -7.14
C ALA A 96 -13.66 -11.60 -8.63
N SER A 97 -12.63 -10.85 -9.01
CA SER A 97 -12.14 -10.81 -10.39
C SER A 97 -11.57 -12.16 -10.86
N LEU A 98 -10.94 -12.92 -9.96
CA LEU A 98 -10.40 -14.26 -10.26
C LEU A 98 -11.51 -15.31 -10.35
N THR A 99 -12.54 -15.22 -9.50
CA THR A 99 -13.68 -16.15 -9.47
C THR A 99 -14.71 -15.91 -10.56
N LYS A 100 -14.80 -14.70 -11.13
CA LYS A 100 -15.65 -14.38 -12.29
C LYS A 100 -15.10 -14.88 -13.64
N SER A 101 -13.94 -15.53 -13.66
CA SER A 101 -13.36 -16.04 -14.92
C SER A 101 -14.24 -17.13 -15.54
N CYS A 102 -14.78 -16.89 -16.74
CA CYS A 102 -15.54 -17.87 -17.53
C CYS A 102 -14.79 -19.20 -17.74
N LYS A 103 -13.46 -19.22 -17.59
CA LYS A 103 -12.59 -20.40 -17.70
C LYS A 103 -12.85 -21.48 -16.62
N TYR A 104 -13.49 -21.12 -15.49
CA TYR A 104 -13.83 -22.03 -14.39
C TYR A 104 -15.34 -22.17 -14.17
N LYS A 105 -16.18 -21.59 -15.04
CA LYS A 105 -17.62 -21.86 -15.05
C LYS A 105 -17.77 -23.32 -15.44
N GLY A 106 -18.25 -24.13 -14.50
CA GLY A 106 -18.36 -25.58 -14.60
C GLY A 106 -18.76 -26.03 -16.00
N LYS A 107 -18.01 -27.00 -16.51
CA LYS A 107 -18.44 -27.83 -17.62
C LYS A 107 -19.63 -28.64 -17.09
N ASN A 108 -20.81 -28.05 -17.15
CA ASN A 108 -22.07 -28.73 -16.90
C ASN A 108 -22.39 -29.58 -18.13
#